data_AF-A0A423P657-F1
#
_entry.id   AF-A0A423P657-F1
#
_cell.length_a   1.000
_cell.length_b   1.000
_cell.length_c   1.000
_cell.angle_alpha   90.00
_cell.angle_beta   90.00
_cell.angle_gamma   90.00
#
_symmetry.space_group_name_H-M   'P 1'
#
loop_
_entity.id
_entity.type
_entity.pdbx_description
1 polymer ?
#
loop_
_entity_poly.entity_id
_entity_poly.type
_entity_poly.pdbx_seq_one_letter_code
_entity_poly.pdbx_strand_id
1 'polypeptide(L)'
;MKQLITILCILLVTGCQVGDPLSAKSDPKSEWWELAFTEPDYMKVWVENSSVQDITGRIFYKTGGGTAAGGEPEDGTESARGWTGGVGGSGRRVVGADLPVRIWVRWQSIVEQKTWQAWVEIPEEARQLMVASVNQRCPQTPDQEARFMASVYLGLAPGGVVQIWVRDSCHHPVKVARAQAEIEPLGPSQGKNEGRYAYPVSEKAKRYIDKYGIPYGSW
;
A
#
# COMPACT_ATOMS: atom_id res chain seq x y z
N MET A 1 42.79 26.16 43.08
CA MET A 1 41.32 26.30 43.16
C MET A 1 40.68 26.78 41.86
N LYS A 2 41.19 27.83 41.18
CA LYS A 2 40.62 28.28 39.90
C LYS A 2 40.62 27.22 38.78
N GLN A 3 41.68 26.43 38.63
CA GLN A 3 41.76 25.41 37.57
C GLN A 3 40.84 24.18 37.77
N LEU A 4 40.52 23.80 39.01
CA LEU A 4 39.56 22.73 39.27
C LEU A 4 38.13 23.16 38.93
N ILE A 5 37.80 24.46 39.10
CA ILE A 5 36.49 25.01 38.76
C ILE A 5 36.31 25.09 37.24
N THR A 6 37.39 25.38 36.48
CA THR A 6 37.34 25.40 35.02
C THR A 6 37.16 24.01 34.41
N ILE A 7 37.78 22.97 34.98
CA ILE A 7 37.62 21.58 34.51
C ILE A 7 36.20 21.06 34.82
N LEU A 8 35.63 21.43 35.96
CA LEU A 8 34.26 21.06 36.33
C LEU A 8 33.21 21.71 35.41
N CYS A 9 33.47 22.93 34.92
CA CYS A 9 32.57 23.61 33.96
C CYS A 9 32.61 22.98 32.56
N ILE A 10 33.74 22.41 32.13
CA ILE A 10 33.85 21.74 30.82
C ILE A 10 33.16 20.36 30.84
N LEU A 11 33.19 19.65 31.98
CA LEU A 11 32.50 18.36 32.16
C LEU A 11 30.96 18.47 32.22
N LEU A 12 30.42 19.66 32.50
CA LEU A 12 28.96 19.88 32.57
C LEU A 12 28.32 20.16 31.20
N VAL A 13 29.10 20.46 30.16
CA VAL A 13 28.57 20.79 28.82
C VAL A 13 28.41 19.54 27.93
N THR A 14 28.91 18.37 28.36
CA THR A 14 28.72 17.09 27.64
C THR A 14 27.44 16.35 28.02
N GLY A 15 26.62 16.90 28.93
CA GLY A 15 25.38 16.28 29.40
C GLY A 15 24.15 16.72 28.60
N CYS A 16 23.44 15.75 28.03
CA CYS A 16 22.12 15.84 27.39
C CYS A 16 22.07 16.33 25.94
N GLN A 17 22.61 15.53 25.01
CA GLN A 17 21.82 15.26 23.80
C GLN A 17 20.64 14.36 24.23
N VAL A 18 19.56 14.97 24.73
CA VAL A 18 18.26 14.28 24.74
C VAL A 18 17.95 14.09 23.27
N GLY A 19 18.23 12.88 22.76
CA GLY A 19 17.85 12.52 21.40
C GLY A 19 16.37 12.79 21.21
N ASP A 20 15.99 13.24 20.01
CA ASP A 20 14.58 13.43 19.66
C ASP A 20 13.80 12.16 20.07
N PRO A 21 12.83 12.25 21.01
CA PRO A 21 12.13 11.09 21.56
C PRO A 21 11.33 10.34 20.49
N LEU A 22 11.06 10.97 19.35
CA LEU A 22 10.38 10.35 18.21
C LEU A 22 11.34 9.74 17.19
N SER A 23 12.65 9.94 17.33
CA SER A 23 13.63 9.41 16.40
C SER A 23 13.67 7.88 16.46
N ALA A 24 13.42 7.25 15.31
CA ALA A 24 13.48 5.79 15.16
C ALA A 24 14.84 5.34 14.59
N LYS A 25 15.92 6.10 14.80
CA LYS A 25 17.23 5.79 14.19
C LYS A 25 17.77 4.42 14.62
N SER A 26 17.50 4.01 15.85
CA SER A 26 17.92 2.73 16.44
C SER A 26 16.91 1.60 16.27
N ASP A 27 15.71 1.88 15.79
CA ASP A 27 14.64 0.88 15.70
C ASP A 27 14.93 -0.09 14.54
N PRO A 28 14.49 -1.36 14.64
CA PRO A 28 14.64 -2.33 13.57
C PRO A 28 13.97 -1.85 12.28
N LYS A 29 14.69 -1.97 11.15
CA LYS A 29 14.18 -1.59 9.83
C LYS A 29 14.51 -2.66 8.81
N SER A 30 13.61 -2.83 7.87
CA SER A 30 13.79 -3.69 6.72
C SER A 30 14.59 -3.00 5.61
N GLU A 31 15.34 -3.79 4.85
CA GLU A 31 16.01 -3.36 3.61
C GLU A 31 15.06 -3.29 2.41
N TRP A 32 13.81 -3.73 2.56
CA TRP A 32 12.78 -3.68 1.53
C TRP A 32 11.57 -2.89 2.03
N TRP A 33 10.75 -2.42 1.09
CA TRP A 33 9.43 -1.87 1.38
C TRP A 33 8.32 -2.82 0.90
N GLU A 34 7.11 -2.61 1.39
CA GLU A 34 5.96 -3.47 1.13
C GLU A 34 5.07 -2.93 0.02
N LEU A 35 4.76 -3.78 -0.98
CA LEU A 35 3.72 -3.54 -1.98
C LEU A 35 2.52 -4.46 -1.73
N ALA A 36 1.39 -3.90 -1.34
CA ALA A 36 0.18 -4.66 -1.04
C ALA A 36 -0.96 -4.33 -2.00
N PHE A 37 -1.85 -5.29 -2.22
CA PHE A 37 -3.05 -5.11 -3.03
C PHE A 37 -4.29 -5.33 -2.16
N THR A 38 -5.31 -4.49 -2.33
CA THR A 38 -6.58 -4.59 -1.63
C THR A 38 -7.75 -4.42 -2.59
N GLU A 39 -8.85 -5.10 -2.31
CA GLU A 39 -10.07 -5.10 -3.11
C GLU A 39 -11.26 -4.71 -2.21
N PRO A 40 -12.28 -4.03 -2.73
CA PRO A 40 -13.53 -3.84 -2.02
C PRO A 40 -14.19 -5.20 -1.72
N ASP A 41 -15.01 -5.26 -0.66
CA ASP A 41 -15.73 -6.48 -0.33
C ASP A 41 -16.59 -6.97 -1.50
N TYR A 42 -16.65 -8.29 -1.69
CA TYR A 42 -17.30 -8.98 -2.81
C TYR A 42 -16.73 -8.67 -4.21
N MET A 43 -15.85 -7.69 -4.37
CA MET A 43 -15.33 -7.25 -5.67
C MET A 43 -14.00 -7.94 -5.98
N LYS A 44 -14.04 -9.27 -6.08
CA LYS A 44 -12.82 -10.08 -6.15
C LYS A 44 -11.87 -9.63 -7.27
N VAL A 45 -10.59 -9.49 -6.91
CA VAL A 45 -9.49 -9.12 -7.80
C VAL A 45 -8.42 -10.21 -7.81
N TRP A 46 -7.87 -10.43 -9.00
CA TRP A 46 -6.63 -11.19 -9.20
C TRP A 46 -5.59 -10.33 -9.89
N VAL A 47 -4.50 -10.01 -9.21
CA VAL A 47 -3.39 -9.24 -9.79
C VAL A 47 -2.52 -10.16 -10.61
N GLU A 48 -2.45 -9.94 -11.92
CA GLU A 48 -1.62 -10.75 -12.79
C GLU A 48 -0.15 -10.38 -12.65
N ASN A 49 0.12 -9.08 -12.56
CA ASN A 49 1.47 -8.56 -12.53
C ASN A 49 1.50 -7.10 -12.04
N SER A 50 2.66 -6.70 -11.54
CA SER A 50 2.99 -5.32 -11.25
C SER A 50 4.47 -5.04 -11.54
N SER A 51 4.80 -3.78 -11.76
CA SER A 51 6.18 -3.32 -11.93
C SER A 51 6.35 -1.97 -11.27
N VAL A 52 7.53 -1.73 -10.73
CA VAL A 52 7.86 -0.48 -10.04
C VAL A 52 8.95 0.24 -10.80
N GLN A 53 8.76 1.53 -11.02
CA GLN A 53 9.84 2.46 -11.34
C GLN A 53 10.22 3.23 -10.08
N ASP A 54 11.48 3.16 -9.68
CA ASP A 54 12.00 3.87 -8.51
C ASP A 54 12.46 5.31 -8.83
N ILE A 55 12.86 6.05 -7.79
CA ILE A 55 13.38 7.42 -7.92
C ILE A 55 14.63 7.57 -8.79
N THR A 56 15.38 6.49 -9.04
CA THR A 56 16.55 6.51 -9.94
C THR A 56 16.15 6.28 -11.40
N GLY A 57 14.86 5.99 -11.65
CA GLY A 57 14.32 5.65 -12.95
C GLY A 57 14.44 4.17 -13.31
N ARG A 58 14.99 3.33 -12.42
CA ARG A 58 15.15 1.89 -12.66
C ARG A 58 13.80 1.18 -12.53
N ILE A 59 13.55 0.25 -13.46
CA ILE A 59 12.32 -0.55 -13.47
C ILE A 59 12.59 -1.94 -12.89
N PHE A 60 11.81 -2.29 -11.89
CA PHE A 60 11.74 -3.60 -11.26
C PHE A 60 10.48 -4.30 -11.77
N TYR A 61 10.66 -5.35 -12.55
CA TYR A 61 9.56 -6.12 -13.11
C TYR A 61 9.11 -7.21 -12.14
N LYS A 62 7.82 -7.58 -12.20
CA LYS A 62 7.23 -8.68 -11.42
C LYS A 62 7.38 -8.48 -9.91
N THR A 63 7.17 -7.24 -9.45
CA THR A 63 7.28 -6.84 -8.04
C THR A 63 6.16 -7.39 -7.16
N GLY A 64 5.12 -7.95 -7.75
CA GLY A 64 4.01 -8.54 -7.02
C GLY A 64 2.86 -8.97 -7.93
N GLY A 65 2.10 -9.94 -7.45
CA GLY A 65 0.88 -10.46 -8.05
C GLY A 65 0.14 -11.39 -7.10
N GLY A 66 -0.98 -11.91 -7.57
CA GLY A 66 -1.88 -12.81 -6.86
C GLY A 66 -3.08 -12.12 -6.23
N THR A 67 -3.55 -12.69 -5.13
CA THR A 67 -4.75 -12.25 -4.42
C THR A 67 -4.60 -10.86 -3.81
N ALA A 68 -5.64 -10.03 -3.93
CA ALA A 68 -5.80 -8.81 -3.15
C ALA A 68 -6.60 -9.07 -1.86
N ALA A 69 -6.31 -8.31 -0.81
CA ALA A 69 -7.00 -8.43 0.47
C ALA A 69 -8.38 -7.75 0.42
N GLY A 70 -9.41 -8.51 0.77
CA GLY A 70 -10.81 -8.09 0.86
C GLY A 70 -11.65 -9.20 1.49
N GLY A 71 -12.95 -8.98 1.65
CA GLY A 71 -13.85 -9.92 2.32
C GLY A 71 -15.18 -10.16 1.61
N GLU A 72 -15.95 -11.08 2.18
CA GLU A 72 -17.34 -11.37 1.82
C GLU A 72 -18.15 -11.58 3.12
N PRO A 73 -18.32 -10.53 3.96
CA PRO A 73 -18.73 -10.65 5.36
C PRO A 73 -20.16 -11.20 5.59
N GLU A 74 -21.02 -11.20 4.57
CA GLU A 74 -22.44 -11.61 4.63
C GLU A 74 -23.23 -10.89 5.72
N ASP A 75 -22.88 -9.64 5.98
CA ASP A 75 -23.47 -8.77 6.99
C ASP A 75 -24.81 -8.15 6.55
N GLY A 76 -25.22 -8.36 5.30
CA GLY A 76 -26.44 -7.83 4.73
C GLY A 76 -26.40 -6.33 4.46
N THR A 77 -25.23 -5.69 4.45
CA THR A 77 -25.06 -4.26 4.19
C THR A 77 -24.49 -4.00 2.79
N GLU A 78 -24.41 -2.73 2.38
CA GLU A 78 -23.69 -2.32 1.14
C GLU A 78 -22.16 -2.24 1.36
N SER A 79 -21.55 -3.27 1.96
CA SER A 79 -20.13 -3.30 2.36
C SER A 79 -19.13 -3.19 1.19
N ALA A 80 -19.55 -3.44 -0.06
CA ALA A 80 -18.67 -3.20 -1.20
C ALA A 80 -18.46 -1.71 -1.55
N ARG A 81 -19.22 -0.78 -0.96
CA ARG A 81 -19.06 0.66 -1.21
C ARG A 81 -17.82 1.20 -0.52
N GLY A 82 -16.85 1.68 -1.29
CA GLY A 82 -15.56 2.10 -0.74
C GLY A 82 -14.72 0.90 -0.25
N TRP A 83 -13.79 1.16 0.66
CA TRP A 83 -12.98 0.13 1.34
C TRP A 83 -13.34 0.11 2.83
N THR A 84 -14.54 -0.39 3.16
CA THR A 84 -15.03 -0.47 4.55
C THR A 84 -14.23 -1.53 5.31
N GLY A 85 -13.46 -1.10 6.31
CA GLY A 85 -12.48 -1.94 7.02
C GLY A 85 -11.03 -1.46 6.88
N GLY A 86 -10.80 -0.47 6.02
CA GLY A 86 -9.49 0.12 5.79
C GLY A 86 -8.69 -0.67 4.75
N VAL A 87 -7.40 -0.35 4.64
CA VAL A 87 -6.46 -1.09 3.78
C VAL A 87 -5.68 -2.07 4.63
N GLY A 88 -5.37 -3.25 4.12
CA GLY A 88 -4.65 -4.28 4.86
C GLY A 88 -4.24 -5.43 3.97
N GLY A 89 -3.71 -6.50 4.55
CA GLY A 89 -3.28 -7.70 3.83
C GLY A 89 -1.78 -7.95 3.87
N SER A 90 -1.38 -9.14 3.42
CA SER A 90 0.03 -9.51 3.30
C SER A 90 0.61 -8.96 2.01
N GLY A 91 1.42 -7.90 2.13
CA GLY A 91 2.11 -7.34 0.97
C GLY A 91 3.29 -8.18 0.51
N ARG A 92 3.82 -7.79 -0.64
CA ARG A 92 5.02 -8.35 -1.26
C ARG A 92 6.22 -7.50 -0.90
N ARG A 93 7.36 -8.15 -0.66
CA ARG A 93 8.63 -7.48 -0.38
C ARG A 93 9.22 -6.97 -1.68
N VAL A 94 9.38 -5.66 -1.81
CA VAL A 94 10.08 -5.06 -2.95
C VAL A 94 11.53 -4.85 -2.56
N VAL A 95 12.38 -5.81 -2.94
CA VAL A 95 13.80 -5.87 -2.54
C VAL A 95 14.67 -5.12 -3.54
N GLY A 96 15.55 -4.25 -3.03
CA GLY A 96 16.59 -3.57 -3.81
C GLY A 96 16.11 -2.41 -4.68
N ALA A 97 14.82 -2.09 -4.69
CA ALA A 97 14.28 -0.88 -5.33
C ALA A 97 14.19 0.24 -4.30
N ASP A 98 14.58 1.45 -4.70
CA ASP A 98 14.23 2.63 -3.93
C ASP A 98 12.71 2.89 -3.97
N LEU A 99 12.25 3.92 -3.25
CA LEU A 99 10.84 4.24 -3.20
C LEU A 99 10.28 4.58 -4.60
N PRO A 100 9.02 4.21 -4.89
CA PRO A 100 8.47 4.33 -6.23
C PRO A 100 8.21 5.79 -6.62
N VAL A 101 8.48 6.11 -7.89
CA VAL A 101 7.89 7.27 -8.59
C VAL A 101 6.69 6.86 -9.42
N ARG A 102 6.64 5.59 -9.86
CA ARG A 102 5.53 5.07 -10.64
C ARG A 102 5.35 3.57 -10.41
N ILE A 103 4.11 3.11 -10.39
CA ILE A 103 3.77 1.68 -10.28
C ILE A 103 2.84 1.32 -11.43
N TRP A 104 3.19 0.28 -12.17
CA TRP A 104 2.28 -0.36 -13.12
C TRP A 104 1.60 -1.57 -12.47
N VAL A 105 0.33 -1.77 -12.77
CA VAL A 105 -0.43 -2.93 -12.33
C VAL A 105 -1.36 -3.39 -13.43
N ARG A 106 -1.48 -4.72 -13.60
CA ARG A 106 -2.54 -5.36 -14.38
C ARG A 106 -3.27 -6.37 -13.52
N TRP A 107 -4.59 -6.31 -13.56
CA TRP A 107 -5.43 -7.18 -12.75
C TRP A 107 -6.71 -7.58 -13.46
N GLN A 108 -7.27 -8.69 -13.01
CA GLN A 108 -8.57 -9.18 -13.40
C GLN A 108 -9.58 -8.76 -12.33
N SER A 109 -10.62 -8.05 -12.75
CA SER A 109 -11.82 -7.77 -11.96
C SER A 109 -12.81 -8.91 -12.19
N ILE A 110 -12.92 -9.82 -11.22
CA ILE A 110 -13.66 -11.08 -11.36
C ILE A 110 -15.16 -10.81 -11.52
N VAL A 111 -15.72 -9.87 -10.77
CA VAL A 111 -17.18 -9.61 -10.76
C VAL A 111 -17.73 -9.05 -12.07
N GLU A 112 -16.96 -8.23 -12.78
CA GLU A 112 -17.38 -7.66 -14.07
C GLU A 112 -16.74 -8.37 -15.26
N GLN A 113 -15.90 -9.39 -15.03
CA GLN A 113 -15.16 -10.13 -16.04
C GLN A 113 -14.43 -9.18 -17.01
N LYS A 114 -13.66 -8.24 -16.45
CA LYS A 114 -12.78 -7.34 -17.20
C LYS A 114 -11.36 -7.39 -16.65
N THR A 115 -10.40 -7.20 -17.54
CA THR A 115 -8.99 -7.06 -17.17
C THR A 115 -8.58 -5.62 -17.39
N TRP A 116 -7.91 -5.06 -16.41
CA TRP A 116 -7.53 -3.66 -16.37
C TRP A 116 -6.02 -3.53 -16.25
N GLN A 117 -5.46 -2.46 -16.80
CA GLN A 117 -4.10 -2.05 -16.54
C GLN A 117 -4.01 -0.55 -16.29
N ALA A 118 -3.07 -0.15 -15.42
CA ALA A 118 -2.79 1.24 -15.15
C ALA A 118 -1.33 1.47 -14.80
N TRP A 119 -0.83 2.63 -15.21
CA TRP A 119 0.30 3.29 -14.57
C TRP A 119 -0.22 4.28 -13.54
N VAL A 120 0.38 4.29 -12.36
CA VAL A 120 0.04 5.19 -11.27
C VAL A 120 1.28 5.96 -10.85
N GLU A 121 1.22 7.28 -10.95
CA GLU A 121 2.26 8.16 -10.42
C GLU A 121 2.18 8.18 -8.89
N ILE A 122 3.32 8.04 -8.24
CA ILE A 122 3.46 8.17 -6.80
C ILE A 122 4.06 9.54 -6.53
N PRO A 123 3.35 10.44 -5.84
CA PRO A 123 3.82 11.79 -5.61
C PRO A 123 4.97 11.82 -4.59
N GLU A 124 5.72 12.92 -4.54
CA GLU A 124 6.86 13.04 -3.63
C GLU A 124 6.42 13.00 -2.16
N GLU A 125 5.27 13.62 -1.84
CA GLU A 125 4.68 13.63 -0.51
C GLU A 125 4.42 12.20 -0.01
N ALA A 126 4.04 11.28 -0.90
CA ALA A 126 3.88 9.87 -0.54
C ALA A 126 5.21 9.24 -0.12
N ARG A 127 6.30 9.53 -0.86
CA ARG A 127 7.64 9.04 -0.53
C ARG A 127 8.15 9.65 0.78
N GLN A 128 7.89 10.93 1.02
CA GLN A 128 8.23 11.60 2.28
C GLN A 128 7.50 10.94 3.46
N LEU A 129 6.20 10.65 3.32
CA LEU A 129 5.44 9.90 4.33
C LEU A 129 6.03 8.50 4.56
N MET A 130 6.36 7.77 3.49
CA MET A 130 7.00 6.46 3.58
C MET A 130 8.34 6.51 4.34
N VAL A 131 9.19 7.50 4.06
CA VAL A 131 10.46 7.72 4.78
C VAL A 131 10.19 8.06 6.25
N ALA A 132 9.26 8.97 6.53
CA ALA A 132 8.90 9.33 7.91
C ALA A 132 8.38 8.11 8.67
N SER A 133 7.59 7.25 8.02
CA SER A 133 6.93 6.09 8.63
C SER A 133 7.90 5.11 9.29
N VAL A 134 9.14 5.01 8.78
CA VAL A 134 10.19 4.12 9.30
C VAL A 134 11.29 4.85 10.06
N ASN A 135 11.30 6.19 10.04
CA ASN A 135 12.32 7.00 10.70
C ASN A 135 11.80 7.78 11.91
N GLN A 136 10.48 7.82 12.09
CA GLN A 136 9.82 8.46 13.22
C GLN A 136 8.84 7.49 13.87
N ARG A 137 8.88 7.42 15.20
CA ARG A 137 7.86 6.74 16.00
C ARG A 137 6.57 7.54 15.99
N CYS A 138 5.46 6.87 16.26
CA CYS A 138 4.18 7.54 16.37
C CYS A 138 4.17 8.47 17.59
N PRO A 139 3.83 9.77 17.46
CA PRO A 139 3.76 10.70 18.59
C PRO A 139 2.79 10.26 19.70
N GLN A 140 1.77 9.47 19.36
CA GLN A 140 0.75 8.95 20.27
C GLN A 140 1.27 7.73 21.05
N THR A 141 2.30 7.04 20.55
CA THR A 141 2.92 5.87 21.18
C THR A 141 4.45 5.93 21.03
N PRO A 142 5.12 6.94 21.62
CA PRO A 142 6.55 7.21 21.40
C PRO A 142 7.48 6.12 21.95
N ASP A 143 6.97 5.27 22.85
CA ASP A 143 7.69 4.12 23.42
C ASP A 143 7.61 2.86 22.54
N GLN A 144 6.76 2.86 21.50
CA GLN A 144 6.67 1.76 20.55
C GLN A 144 7.63 1.99 19.39
N GLU A 145 8.25 0.90 18.92
CA GLU A 145 9.11 0.95 17.74
C GLU A 145 8.35 1.53 16.53
N ALA A 146 9.06 2.29 15.70
CA ALA A 146 8.51 2.74 14.43
C ALA A 146 8.21 1.56 13.51
N ARG A 147 7.56 1.85 12.38
CA ARG A 147 7.25 0.80 11.41
C ARG A 147 8.52 0.14 10.92
N PHE A 148 8.52 -1.20 10.95
CA PHE A 148 9.62 -2.00 10.47
C PHE A 148 9.90 -1.82 8.96
N MET A 149 8.89 -1.47 8.17
CA MET A 149 9.07 -1.16 6.74
C MET A 149 8.04 -0.13 6.25
N ALA A 150 8.43 0.62 5.21
CA ALA A 150 7.51 1.48 4.48
C ALA A 150 6.57 0.62 3.62
N SER A 151 5.40 1.14 3.27
CA SER A 151 4.37 0.35 2.58
C SER A 151 3.55 1.21 1.62
N VAL A 152 3.24 0.64 0.45
CA VAL A 152 2.28 1.15 -0.52
C VAL A 152 1.16 0.12 -0.70
N TYR A 153 -0.10 0.57 -0.59
CA TYR A 153 -1.29 -0.24 -0.83
C TYR A 153 -1.98 0.23 -2.10
N LEU A 154 -2.21 -0.70 -3.03
CA LEU A 154 -2.97 -0.50 -4.26
C LEU A 154 -4.37 -1.08 -4.07
N GLY A 155 -5.36 -0.21 -3.94
CA GLY A 155 -6.77 -0.59 -4.00
C GLY A 155 -7.20 -0.70 -5.43
N LEU A 156 -7.67 -1.88 -5.81
CA LEU A 156 -8.10 -2.22 -7.16
C LEU A 156 -9.59 -2.51 -7.10
N ALA A 157 -10.38 -1.74 -7.84
CA ALA A 157 -11.83 -1.86 -7.81
C ALA A 157 -12.42 -1.96 -9.23
N PRO A 158 -13.66 -2.47 -9.37
CA PRO A 158 -14.38 -2.51 -10.63
C PRO A 158 -14.47 -1.14 -11.30
N GLY A 159 -14.57 -1.16 -12.62
CA GLY A 159 -14.57 0.07 -13.43
C GLY A 159 -13.18 0.70 -13.56
N GLY A 160 -12.12 -0.05 -13.27
CA GLY A 160 -10.73 0.38 -13.48
C GLY A 160 -10.22 1.41 -12.45
N VAL A 161 -10.84 1.49 -11.27
CA VAL A 161 -10.39 2.45 -10.25
C VAL A 161 -9.16 1.90 -9.53
N VAL A 162 -8.10 2.71 -9.48
CA VAL A 162 -6.93 2.45 -8.64
C VAL A 162 -6.80 3.57 -7.62
N GLN A 163 -6.83 3.22 -6.34
CA GLN A 163 -6.57 4.14 -5.23
C GLN A 163 -5.28 3.71 -4.51
N ILE A 164 -4.41 4.67 -4.23
CA ILE A 164 -3.14 4.42 -3.53
C ILE A 164 -3.20 4.95 -2.13
N TRP A 165 -2.69 4.16 -1.19
CA TRP A 165 -2.36 4.61 0.16
C TRP A 165 -0.92 4.30 0.51
N VAL A 166 -0.36 5.14 1.37
CA VAL A 166 0.83 4.81 2.18
C VAL A 166 0.43 4.81 3.65
N ARG A 167 1.30 4.31 4.52
CA ARG A 167 1.09 4.39 5.97
C ARG A 167 1.98 5.48 6.54
N ASP A 168 1.42 6.31 7.41
CA ASP A 168 2.19 7.25 8.21
C ASP A 168 2.91 6.53 9.38
N SER A 169 3.65 7.27 10.20
CA SER A 169 4.34 6.76 11.40
C SER A 169 3.41 6.16 12.45
N CYS A 170 2.13 6.54 12.45
CA CYS A 170 1.10 6.02 13.35
C CYS A 170 0.24 4.92 12.73
N HIS A 171 0.71 4.33 11.63
CA HIS A 171 0.00 3.29 10.91
C HIS A 171 -1.35 3.74 10.33
N HIS A 172 -1.65 5.03 10.19
CA HIS A 172 -2.86 5.47 9.50
C HIS A 172 -2.66 5.37 7.98
N PRO A 173 -3.67 4.90 7.24
CA PRO A 173 -3.59 4.84 5.79
C PRO A 173 -3.92 6.23 5.20
N VAL A 174 -2.95 6.81 4.51
CA VAL A 174 -3.08 8.13 3.87
C VAL A 174 -3.29 7.93 2.38
N LYS A 175 -4.42 8.42 1.84
CA LYS A 175 -4.68 8.44 0.39
C LYS A 175 -3.70 9.41 -0.27
N VAL A 176 -2.92 8.93 -1.24
CA VAL A 176 -1.87 9.75 -1.87
C VAL A 176 -2.02 9.91 -3.37
N ALA A 177 -2.64 8.95 -4.06
CA ALA A 177 -2.83 9.02 -5.50
C ALA A 177 -4.08 8.24 -5.91
N ARG A 178 -4.64 8.61 -7.06
CA ARG A 178 -5.76 7.90 -7.70
C ARG A 178 -5.49 7.86 -9.20
N ALA A 179 -5.79 6.74 -9.83
CA ALA A 179 -5.71 6.58 -11.26
C ALA A 179 -6.94 5.88 -11.82
N GLN A 180 -7.17 6.11 -13.11
CA GLN A 180 -8.18 5.41 -13.89
C GLN A 180 -7.45 4.48 -14.86
N ALA A 181 -7.75 3.19 -14.76
CA ALA A 181 -7.21 2.18 -15.64
C ALA A 181 -7.93 2.12 -16.97
N GLU A 182 -7.20 1.61 -17.96
CA GLU A 182 -7.73 1.22 -19.26
C GLU A 182 -7.97 -0.29 -19.29
N ILE A 183 -8.87 -0.71 -20.18
CA ILE A 183 -9.13 -2.12 -20.42
C ILE A 183 -7.90 -2.73 -21.08
N GLU A 184 -7.42 -3.86 -20.55
CA GLU A 184 -6.43 -4.70 -21.21
C GLU A 184 -7.10 -5.39 -22.41
N PRO A 185 -6.74 -5.04 -23.66
CA PRO A 185 -7.42 -5.55 -24.85
C PRO A 185 -7.26 -7.06 -25.04
N LEU A 186 -6.18 -7.67 -24.51
CA LEU A 186 -5.98 -9.11 -24.58
C LEU A 186 -6.78 -9.88 -23.51
N GLY A 187 -7.49 -9.18 -22.63
CA GLY A 187 -8.24 -9.80 -21.54
C GLY A 187 -7.34 -10.51 -20.52
N PRO A 188 -7.87 -11.51 -19.79
CA PRO A 188 -7.15 -12.18 -18.72
C PRO A 188 -5.99 -13.02 -19.28
N SER A 189 -4.92 -13.10 -18.49
CA SER A 189 -3.70 -13.85 -18.77
C SER A 189 -3.07 -13.51 -20.13
N GLN A 190 -3.25 -12.28 -20.60
CA GLN A 190 -2.77 -11.82 -21.92
C GLN A 190 -3.29 -12.70 -23.07
N GLY A 191 -4.54 -13.16 -22.98
CA GLY A 191 -5.16 -14.04 -23.96
C GLY A 191 -4.67 -15.49 -23.93
N LYS A 192 -3.72 -15.84 -23.05
CA LYS A 192 -3.10 -17.18 -23.00
C LYS A 192 -3.94 -18.25 -22.31
N ASN A 193 -5.11 -17.89 -21.77
CA ASN A 193 -5.98 -18.78 -21.01
C ASN A 193 -7.39 -18.87 -21.62
N GLU A 194 -7.53 -18.72 -22.94
CA GLU A 194 -8.82 -18.83 -23.65
C GLU A 194 -9.91 -17.91 -23.07
N GLY A 195 -9.52 -16.73 -22.58
CA GLY A 195 -10.43 -15.78 -21.94
C GLY A 195 -10.91 -16.17 -20.54
N ARG A 196 -10.44 -17.29 -19.96
CA ARG A 196 -10.79 -17.70 -18.60
C ARG A 196 -10.12 -16.80 -17.55
N TYR A 197 -10.94 -16.31 -16.64
CA TYR A 197 -10.53 -15.59 -15.44
C TYR A 197 -9.98 -16.55 -14.38
N ALA A 198 -9.18 -16.02 -13.45
CA ALA A 198 -8.51 -16.79 -12.41
C ALA A 198 -9.48 -17.50 -11.46
N TYR A 199 -10.66 -16.91 -11.25
CA TYR A 199 -11.72 -17.44 -10.41
C TYR A 199 -13.10 -17.26 -11.07
N PRO A 200 -14.06 -18.15 -10.78
CA PRO A 200 -15.47 -17.83 -10.99
C PRO A 200 -15.92 -16.75 -9.99
N VAL A 201 -17.00 -16.03 -10.33
CA VAL A 201 -17.69 -15.17 -9.35
C VAL A 201 -18.27 -16.06 -8.25
N SER A 202 -17.98 -15.73 -6.98
CA SER A 202 -18.46 -16.51 -5.84
C SER A 202 -19.99 -16.41 -5.70
N GLU A 203 -20.63 -17.41 -5.10
CA GLU A 203 -22.07 -17.35 -4.83
C GLU A 203 -22.45 -16.20 -3.88
N LYS A 204 -21.54 -15.82 -2.98
CA LYS A 204 -21.75 -14.68 -2.06
C LYS A 204 -21.73 -13.36 -2.83
N ALA A 205 -20.75 -13.16 -3.70
CA ALA A 205 -20.65 -11.98 -4.56
C ALA A 205 -21.82 -11.89 -5.53
N LYS A 206 -22.27 -13.01 -6.13
CA LYS A 206 -23.49 -13.04 -6.95
C LYS A 206 -24.71 -12.53 -6.18
N ARG A 207 -24.99 -13.10 -5.00
CA ARG A 207 -26.11 -12.66 -4.15
C ARG A 207 -26.02 -11.17 -3.77
N TYR A 208 -24.81 -10.69 -3.47
CA TYR A 208 -24.58 -9.29 -3.18
C TYR A 208 -24.92 -8.41 -4.39
N ILE A 209 -24.37 -8.74 -5.56
CA ILE A 209 -24.55 -8.00 -6.81
C ILE A 209 -26.02 -8.01 -7.26
N ASP A 210 -26.72 -9.13 -7.12
CA ASP A 210 -28.15 -9.22 -7.45
C ASP A 210 -28.99 -8.28 -6.57
N LYS A 211 -28.58 -8.06 -5.32
CA LYS A 211 -29.30 -7.22 -4.36
C LYS A 211 -28.94 -5.74 -4.46
N TYR A 212 -27.65 -5.42 -4.60
CA TYR A 212 -27.13 -4.06 -4.47
C TYR A 212 -26.46 -3.52 -5.75
N GLY A 213 -26.19 -4.39 -6.71
CA GLY A 213 -25.37 -4.08 -7.87
C GLY A 213 -23.88 -3.97 -7.54
N ILE A 214 -23.08 -3.73 -8.57
CA ILE A 214 -21.69 -3.30 -8.42
C ILE A 214 -21.71 -1.78 -8.16
N PRO A 215 -21.18 -1.27 -7.05
CA PRO A 215 -21.31 0.14 -6.67
C PRO A 215 -20.26 1.01 -7.38
N TYR A 216 -20.32 1.06 -8.71
CA TYR A 216 -19.47 1.95 -9.51
C TYR A 216 -19.55 3.40 -9.00
N GLY A 217 -18.41 4.08 -8.97
CA GLY A 217 -18.30 5.47 -8.47
C GLY A 217 -18.27 5.62 -6.94
N SER A 218 -18.34 4.53 -6.17
CA SER A 218 -18.22 4.58 -4.69
C SER A 218 -16.79 4.52 -4.16
N TRP A 219 -15.82 4.32 -5.05
CA TRP A 219 -14.38 4.19 -4.78
C TRP A 219 -13.61 5.43 -5.20
#